data_AF-A0A8T7K321-F1
#
_entry.id   AF-A0A8T7K321-F1
#
_cell.length_a   1.000
_cell.length_b   1.000
_cell.length_c   1.000
_cell.angle_alpha   90.00
_cell.angle_beta   90.00
_cell.angle_gamma   90.00
#
_symmetry.space_group_name_H-M   'P 1'
#
loop_
_entity.id
_entity.type
_entity.pdbx_description
1 polymer ?
#
loop_
_entity_poly.entity_id
_entity_poly.type
_entity_poly.pdbx_seq_one_letter_code
_entity_poly.pdbx_strand_id
1 'polypeptide(L)' 'MTQVNLKPGESQESLLRRFRKRVTNSGVLSTVRRKRWYISKSELRRIEKKKAIRRARRRQRKSGES' A
#
# COMPACT_ATOMS: atom_id res chain seq x y z
N MET A 1 13.93 3.13 5.14
CA MET A 1 14.59 2.52 3.96
C MET A 1 14.13 1.06 3.86
N THR A 2 13.71 0.59 2.70
CA THR A 2 13.26 -0.81 2.52
C THR A 2 14.38 -1.65 1.93
N GLN A 3 14.84 -2.66 2.67
CA GLN A 3 15.87 -3.61 2.24
C GLN A 3 15.35 -5.06 2.28
N VAL A 4 15.86 -5.90 1.38
CA VAL A 4 15.67 -7.35 1.39
C VAL A 4 16.99 -8.05 1.08
N ASN A 5 17.29 -9.12 1.83
CA ASN A 5 18.45 -9.97 1.57
C ASN A 5 18.00 -11.24 0.85
N LEU A 6 18.87 -11.72 -0.04
CA LEU A 6 18.69 -12.99 -0.76
C LEU A 6 18.78 -14.14 0.22
N LYS A 7 17.79 -15.04 0.14
CA LYS A 7 17.79 -16.27 0.94
C LYS A 7 18.48 -17.40 0.18
N PRO A 8 19.09 -18.38 0.89
CA PRO A 8 19.62 -19.58 0.25
C PRO A 8 18.52 -20.29 -0.56
N GLY A 9 18.83 -20.65 -1.81
CA GLY A 9 17.90 -21.33 -2.72
C GLY A 9 16.76 -20.47 -3.28
N GLU A 10 16.77 -19.15 -3.06
CA GLU A 10 15.75 -18.24 -3.59
C GLU A 10 16.08 -17.79 -5.02
N SER A 11 15.07 -17.82 -5.91
CA SER A 11 15.20 -17.24 -7.25
C SER A 11 15.18 -15.71 -7.21
N GLN A 12 15.86 -15.08 -8.18
CA GLN A 12 15.88 -13.62 -8.32
C GLN A 12 14.47 -13.02 -8.44
N GLU A 13 13.56 -13.70 -9.13
CA GLU A 13 12.17 -13.24 -9.26
C GLU A 13 11.42 -13.24 -7.91
N SER A 14 11.63 -14.26 -7.08
CA SER A 14 11.05 -14.31 -5.73
C SER A 14 11.57 -13.18 -4.85
N LEU A 15 12.87 -12.88 -4.93
CA LEU A 15 13.47 -11.75 -4.23
C LEU A 15 12.82 -10.42 -4.66
N LEU A 16 12.66 -10.19 -5.97
CA LEU A 16 12.01 -8.99 -6.50
C LEU A 16 10.55 -8.88 -6.04
N ARG A 17 9.80 -9.99 -6.00
CA ARG A 17 8.43 -10.02 -5.50
C ARG A 17 8.36 -9.58 -4.04
N ARG A 18 9.27 -10.07 -3.19
CA ARG A 18 9.38 -9.66 -1.78
C ARG A 18 9.77 -8.20 -1.64
N PHE A 19 10.73 -7.72 -2.43
CA PHE A 19 11.12 -6.32 -2.44
C PHE A 19 9.94 -5.41 -2.77
N ARG A 20 9.21 -5.67 -3.86
CA ARG A 20 8.01 -4.93 -4.26
C ARG A 20 6.96 -4.93 -3.16
N LYS A 21 6.75 -6.06 -2.48
CA LYS A 21 5.84 -6.16 -1.33
C LYS A 21 6.29 -5.29 -0.16
N ARG A 22 7.59 -5.30 0.19
CA ARG A 22 8.16 -4.46 1.26
C ARG A 22 8.05 -2.97 0.94
N VAL A 23 8.35 -2.56 -0.30
CA VAL A 23 8.18 -1.18 -0.77
C VAL A 23 6.72 -0.74 -0.65
N THR A 24 5.78 -1.56 -1.14
CA THR A 24 4.35 -1.26 -1.06
C THR A 24 3.88 -1.14 0.39
N ASN A 25 4.30 -2.06 1.26
CA ASN A 25 3.95 -2.06 2.69
C ASN A 25 4.52 -0.84 3.42
N SER A 26 5.72 -0.38 3.05
CA SER A 26 6.31 0.82 3.66
C SER A 26 5.54 2.10 3.36
N GLY A 27 4.71 2.10 2.30
CA GLY A 27 3.90 3.25 1.92
C GLY A 27 4.68 4.48 1.46
N VAL A 28 6.01 4.39 1.28
CA VAL A 28 6.87 5.53 0.94
C VAL A 28 6.43 6.21 -0.35
N LEU A 29 6.16 5.44 -1.41
CA LEU A 29 5.69 5.97 -2.70
C LEU A 29 4.32 6.64 -2.59
N SER A 30 3.42 6.08 -1.77
CA SER A 30 2.09 6.66 -1.54
C SER A 30 2.18 7.98 -0.79
N THR A 31 3.12 8.08 0.15
CA THR A 31 3.36 9.32 0.91
C THR A 31 3.95 10.40 0.02
N VAL A 32 4.96 10.08 -0.80
CA VAL A 32 5.55 11.00 -1.76
C VAL A 32 4.49 11.52 -2.73
N ARG A 33 3.68 10.64 -3.32
CA ARG A 33 2.58 11.04 -4.21
C ARG A 33 1.55 11.94 -3.53
N ARG A 34 1.20 11.67 -2.27
CA ARG A 34 0.26 12.50 -1.50
C ARG A 34 0.83 13.88 -1.20
N LYS A 35 2.12 13.97 -0.92
CA LYS A 35 2.82 15.23 -0.60
C LYS A 35 3.30 16.02 -1.82
N ARG A 36 3.16 15.45 -3.04
CA ARG A 36 3.68 16.05 -4.29
C ARG A 36 3.07 17.41 -4.61
N TRP A 37 1.81 17.61 -4.25
CA TRP A 37 1.07 18.84 -4.50
C TRP A 37 0.34 19.27 -3.23
N TYR A 38 0.09 20.57 -3.10
CA TYR A 38 -0.77 21.07 -2.04
C TYR A 38 -2.20 20.55 -2.23
N ILE A 39 -2.80 20.10 -1.14
CA ILE A 39 -4.19 19.66 -1.07
C ILE A 39 -4.80 20.32 0.16
N SER A 40 -5.95 20.96 -0.02
CA SER A 40 -6.66 21.62 1.08
C SER A 40 -7.12 20.61 2.15
N LYS A 41 -7.32 21.09 3.38
CA LYS A 41 -7.80 20.25 4.49
C LYS A 41 -9.15 19.60 4.20
N SER A 42 -10.05 20.29 3.48
CA SER A 42 -11.35 19.74 3.07
C SER A 42 -11.19 18.58 2.08
N GLU A 43 -10.33 18.73 1.08
CA GLU A 43 -10.09 17.71 0.07
C GLU A 43 -9.40 16.48 0.68
N LEU A 44 -8.45 16.69 1.60
CA LEU A 44 -7.82 15.59 2.34
C LEU A 44 -8.86 14.75 3.10
N ARG A 45 -9.76 15.40 3.84
CA ARG A 45 -10.87 14.73 4.57
C ARG A 45 -11.77 13.94 3.61
N ARG A 46 -12.09 14.50 2.44
CA ARG A 46 -12.92 13.82 1.41
C ARG A 46 -12.23 12.56 0.88
N ILE A 47 -10.94 12.64 0.58
CA ILE A 47 -10.14 11.50 0.11
C ILE A 47 -10.05 10.41 1.18
N GLU A 48 -9.84 10.77 2.44
CA GLU A 48 -9.74 9.83 3.56
C GLU A 48 -11.08 9.11 3.82
N LYS A 49 -12.19 9.83 3.82
CA LYS A 49 -13.55 9.26 3.93
C LYS A 49 -13.80 8.25 2.80
N LYS A 50 -13.50 8.62 1.55
CA LYS A 50 -13.63 7.71 0.38
C LYS A 50 -12.75 6.47 0.52
N LYS A 51 -11.51 6.61 1.00
CA LYS A 51 -10.59 5.49 1.26
C LYS A 51 -11.08 4.58 2.39
N ALA A 52 -11.70 5.12 3.45
CA ALA A 52 -12.25 4.35 4.55
C ALA A 52 -13.45 3.50 4.09
N ILE A 53 -14.41 4.11 3.39
CA ILE A 53 -15.58 3.41 2.82
C ILE A 53 -15.12 2.27 1.89
N ARG A 54 -14.16 2.53 1.00
CA ARG A 54 -13.61 1.50 0.11
C ARG A 54 -12.98 0.34 0.88
N ARG A 55 -12.24 0.62 1.95
CA ARG A 55 -11.64 -0.42 2.81
C ARG A 55 -12.71 -1.26 3.52
N ALA A 56 -13.75 -0.63 4.05
CA ALA A 56 -14.87 -1.31 4.70
C ALA A 56 -15.61 -2.25 3.73
N ARG A 57 -15.98 -1.74 2.54
CA ARG A 57 -16.63 -2.55 1.48
C ARG A 57 -15.79 -3.76 1.06
N ARG A 58 -14.47 -3.59 0.96
CA ARG A 58 -13.56 -4.71 0.62
C ARG A 58 -13.50 -5.77 1.73
N ARG A 59 -13.60 -5.37 3.00
CA ARG A 59 -13.65 -6.32 4.14
C ARG A 59 -14.96 -7.12 4.13
N GLN A 60 -16.09 -6.44 3.92
CA GLN A 60 -17.41 -7.09 3.86
C GLN A 60 -17.50 -8.13 2.75
N ARG A 61 -16.96 -7.85 1.56
CA ARG A 61 -16.93 -8.84 0.45
C ARG A 61 -16.13 -10.09 0.80
N LYS A 62 -14.98 -9.92 1.47
CA LYS A 62 -14.14 -11.04 1.89
C LYS A 62 -14.79 -11.93 2.95
N SER A 63 -15.59 -11.35 3.85
CA SER A 63 -16.27 -12.11 4.91
C SER A 63 -17.52 -12.85 4.42
N GLY A 64 -18.10 -12.47 3.28
CA GLY A 64 -19.23 -13.18 2.68
C GLY A 64 -18.84 -14.29 1.68
N GLU A 65 -17.56 -14.41 1.35
CA GLU A 65 -16.98 -15.48 0.51
C GLU A 65 -16.40 -16.63 1.37
N SER A 66 -16.54 -16.55 2.71
CA SER A 66 -16.08 -17.57 3.68
C SER A 66 -17.26 -18.39 4.20
#